data_AF-A0A2E3B3P2-F1
#
_entry.id   AF-A0A2E3B3P2-F1
#
_cell.length_a   1.000
_cell.length_b   1.000
_cell.length_c   1.000
_cell.angle_alpha   90.00
_cell.angle_beta   90.00
_cell.angle_gamma   90.00
#
_symmetry.space_group_name_H-M   'P 1'
#
loop_
_entity.id
_entity.type
_entity.pdbx_description
1 polymer ?
#
loop_
_entity_poly.entity_id
_entity_poly.type
_entity_poly.pdbx_seq_one_letter_code
_entity_poly.pdbx_strand_id
1 'polypeptide(L)'
;MSQVITDKHIGLLKNIINEIRSSDYTEAISIVTPTNISNFYLRRYLSSMGLFNVNLVSYKNFLYDIYSKHKKISKKFINQTISKDLIYRSISNSKYLKSSIDTNNYENISEFYYLFFELQRMDLESVDKLIKNSNNFFSQVLYAYKSYKKEASKYLDEDEISNELYHLFSENKIEMSSLGKIIFIDIYYASNLQKKLFNYLLNHNNIFEINTYDIEIISKEKINFSKINTKQSKNIADVSSVFNI
;
A
#
# COMPACT_ATOMS: atom_id res chain seq x y z
N MET A 1 14.77 -1.07 -7.26
CA MET A 1 13.49 -1.26 -8.00
C MET A 1 13.14 -2.74 -7.92
N SER A 2 12.28 -3.15 -6.98
CA SER A 2 11.88 -4.56 -6.89
C SER A 2 10.96 -4.90 -8.06
N GLN A 3 11.30 -5.97 -8.78
CA GLN A 3 10.34 -6.63 -9.66
C GLN A 3 9.30 -7.28 -8.75
N VAL A 4 8.20 -6.56 -8.48
CA VAL A 4 7.07 -7.04 -7.67
C VAL A 4 6.38 -8.25 -8.33
N ILE A 5 6.74 -8.61 -9.57
CA ILE A 5 6.12 -9.72 -10.31
C ILE A 5 7.21 -10.66 -10.80
N THR A 6 7.01 -11.94 -10.48
CA THR A 6 7.95 -13.03 -10.71
C THR A 6 7.31 -14.07 -11.61
N ASP A 7 8.11 -14.94 -12.21
CA ASP A 7 7.58 -16.04 -13.04
C ASP A 7 6.63 -16.97 -12.24
N LYS A 8 6.85 -17.09 -10.93
CA LYS A 8 5.96 -17.80 -9.99
C LYS A 8 4.57 -17.18 -9.97
N HIS A 9 4.45 -15.84 -9.89
CA HIS A 9 3.16 -15.15 -9.98
C HIS A 9 2.43 -15.50 -11.28
N ILE A 10 3.16 -15.47 -12.40
CA ILE A 10 2.59 -15.65 -13.73
C ILE A 10 2.06 -17.09 -13.89
N GLY A 11 2.82 -18.09 -13.42
CA GLY A 11 2.39 -19.49 -13.44
C GLY A 11 1.13 -19.72 -12.61
N LEU A 12 1.08 -19.20 -11.38
CA LEU A 12 -0.09 -19.30 -10.51
C LEU A 12 -1.30 -18.58 -11.10
N LEU A 13 -1.12 -17.37 -11.62
CA LEU A 13 -2.16 -16.59 -12.30
C LEU A 13 -2.76 -17.37 -13.47
N LYS A 14 -1.91 -17.95 -14.32
CA LYS A 14 -2.37 -18.74 -15.47
C LYS A 14 -3.25 -19.90 -15.02
N ASN A 15 -2.85 -20.61 -13.97
CA ASN A 15 -3.61 -21.75 -13.46
C ASN A 15 -4.98 -21.33 -12.92
N ILE A 16 -5.03 -20.29 -12.07
CA ILE A 16 -6.29 -19.79 -11.49
C ILE A 16 -7.22 -19.24 -12.58
N ILE A 17 -6.69 -18.47 -13.54
CA ILE A 17 -7.49 -17.94 -14.66
C ILE A 17 -8.07 -19.08 -15.50
N ASN A 18 -7.27 -20.12 -15.80
CA ASN A 18 -7.74 -21.27 -16.57
C ASN A 18 -8.79 -22.08 -15.79
N GLU A 19 -8.63 -22.23 -14.48
CA GLU A 19 -9.61 -22.91 -13.62
C GLU A 19 -10.95 -22.17 -13.63
N ILE A 20 -10.94 -20.84 -13.41
CA ILE A 20 -12.16 -20.01 -13.48
C ILE A 20 -12.82 -20.17 -14.86
N ARG A 21 -12.04 -20.06 -15.94
CA ARG A 21 -12.56 -20.15 -17.31
C ARG A 21 -13.03 -21.53 -17.73
N SER A 22 -12.53 -22.58 -17.09
CA SER A 22 -13.03 -23.95 -17.32
C SER A 22 -14.47 -24.11 -16.83
N SER A 23 -14.88 -23.30 -15.84
CA SER A 23 -16.25 -23.27 -15.33
C SER A 23 -17.17 -22.30 -16.07
N ASP A 24 -16.67 -21.11 -16.44
CA ASP A 24 -17.39 -20.11 -17.23
C ASP A 24 -16.41 -19.27 -18.07
N TYR A 25 -16.51 -19.36 -19.40
CA TYR A 25 -15.61 -18.66 -20.32
C TYR A 25 -15.84 -17.15 -20.39
N THR A 26 -17.01 -16.67 -19.95
CA THR A 26 -17.43 -15.25 -20.01
C THR A 26 -17.17 -14.49 -18.72
N GLU A 27 -16.81 -15.20 -17.65
CA GLU A 27 -16.64 -14.64 -16.33
C GLU A 27 -15.61 -13.50 -16.31
N ALA A 28 -16.00 -12.37 -15.71
CA ALA A 28 -15.15 -11.20 -15.58
C ALA A 28 -14.13 -11.42 -14.45
N ILE A 29 -12.84 -11.42 -14.79
CA ILE A 29 -11.74 -11.60 -13.83
C ILE A 29 -11.04 -10.27 -13.64
N SER A 30 -11.03 -9.75 -12.42
CA SER A 30 -10.22 -8.60 -12.01
C SER A 30 -9.00 -9.05 -11.22
N ILE A 31 -7.81 -8.73 -11.70
CA ILE A 31 -6.56 -8.94 -10.98
C ILE A 31 -6.18 -7.61 -10.34
N VAL A 32 -6.10 -7.61 -9.01
CA VAL A 32 -5.87 -6.43 -8.21
C VAL A 32 -4.44 -6.47 -7.68
N THR A 33 -3.65 -5.46 -8.03
CA THR A 33 -2.21 -5.41 -7.71
C THR A 33 -1.85 -4.22 -6.81
N PRO A 34 -0.67 -4.23 -6.16
CA PRO A 34 -0.25 -3.13 -5.31
C PRO A 34 -0.06 -1.80 -6.06
N THR A 35 0.39 -1.85 -7.33
CA THR A 35 0.76 -0.64 -8.08
C THR A 35 0.39 -0.69 -9.57
N ASN A 36 0.29 0.48 -10.20
CA ASN A 36 0.10 0.55 -11.65
C ASN A 36 1.30 0.00 -12.45
N ILE A 37 2.51 0.00 -11.86
CA ILE A 37 3.70 -0.60 -12.47
C ILE A 37 3.52 -2.13 -12.54
N SER A 38 3.04 -2.74 -11.46
CA SER A 38 2.67 -4.16 -11.41
C SER A 38 1.64 -4.50 -12.50
N ASN A 39 0.60 -3.67 -12.67
CA ASN A 39 -0.38 -3.83 -13.75
C ASN A 39 0.25 -3.81 -15.14
N PHE A 40 1.19 -2.88 -15.40
CA PHE A 40 1.87 -2.78 -16.70
C PHE A 40 2.63 -4.08 -17.03
N TYR A 41 3.39 -4.61 -16.07
CA TYR A 41 4.13 -5.85 -16.27
C TYR A 41 3.20 -7.06 -16.49
N LEU A 42 2.15 -7.24 -15.67
CA LEU A 42 1.19 -8.32 -15.88
C LEU A 42 0.51 -8.24 -17.23
N ARG A 43 0.13 -7.04 -17.67
CA ARG A 43 -0.55 -6.87 -18.96
C ARG A 43 0.27 -7.45 -20.09
N ARG A 44 1.58 -7.16 -20.12
CA ARG A 44 2.49 -7.68 -21.14
C ARG A 44 2.57 -9.21 -21.08
N TYR A 45 2.74 -9.79 -19.90
CA TYR A 45 2.87 -11.23 -19.73
C TYR A 45 1.58 -11.98 -20.07
N LEU A 46 0.45 -11.56 -19.50
CA LEU A 46 -0.85 -12.20 -19.76
C LEU A 46 -1.24 -12.10 -21.23
N SER A 47 -0.95 -10.97 -21.89
CA SER A 47 -1.16 -10.82 -23.34
C SER A 47 -0.31 -11.80 -24.15
N SER A 48 0.96 -12.01 -23.78
CA SER A 48 1.83 -12.99 -24.46
C SER A 48 1.34 -14.44 -24.32
N MET A 49 0.47 -14.71 -23.34
CA MET A 49 -0.14 -16.01 -23.10
C MET A 49 -1.58 -16.13 -23.64
N GLY A 50 -2.07 -15.12 -24.37
CA GLY A 50 -3.46 -15.09 -24.88
C GLY A 50 -4.52 -14.83 -23.80
N LEU A 51 -4.13 -14.37 -22.61
CA LEU A 51 -5.04 -14.06 -21.50
C LEU A 51 -5.39 -12.56 -21.49
N PHE A 52 -5.97 -12.06 -22.58
CA PHE A 52 -6.26 -10.63 -22.76
C PHE A 52 -7.56 -10.17 -22.07
N ASN A 53 -8.52 -11.06 -21.85
CA ASN A 53 -9.81 -10.73 -21.20
C ASN A 53 -9.72 -10.82 -19.67
N VAL A 54 -8.84 -10.01 -19.08
CA VAL A 54 -8.74 -9.80 -17.62
C VAL A 54 -8.62 -8.30 -17.35
N ASN A 55 -9.28 -7.83 -16.31
CA ASN A 55 -9.16 -6.46 -15.85
C ASN A 55 -7.96 -6.35 -14.89
N LEU A 56 -7.05 -5.41 -15.14
CA LEU A 56 -5.90 -5.15 -14.29
C LEU A 56 -6.09 -3.82 -13.58
N VAL A 57 -6.17 -3.84 -12.26
CA VAL A 57 -6.49 -2.68 -11.44
C VAL A 57 -5.57 -2.62 -10.22
N SER A 58 -5.17 -1.42 -9.78
CA SER A 58 -4.39 -1.27 -8.55
C SER A 58 -5.31 -1.27 -7.33
N TYR A 59 -4.80 -1.60 -6.13
CA TYR A 59 -5.59 -1.57 -4.87
C TYR A 59 -6.37 -0.27 -4.73
N LYS A 60 -5.67 0.86 -4.92
CA LYS A 60 -6.24 2.19 -4.89
C LYS A 60 -7.47 2.32 -5.78
N ASN A 61 -7.33 1.99 -7.07
CA ASN A 61 -8.41 2.16 -8.02
C ASN A 61 -9.56 1.17 -7.75
N PHE A 62 -9.22 -0.07 -7.36
CA PHE A 62 -10.20 -1.07 -6.97
C PHE A 62 -11.08 -0.61 -5.80
N LEU A 63 -10.45 -0.11 -4.73
CA LEU A 63 -11.16 0.43 -3.57
C LEU A 63 -12.03 1.64 -3.96
N TYR A 64 -11.46 2.57 -4.74
CA TYR A 64 -12.17 3.77 -5.16
C TYR A 64 -13.38 3.47 -6.06
N ASP A 65 -13.23 2.54 -7.01
CA ASP A 65 -14.29 2.18 -7.95
C ASP A 65 -15.49 1.54 -7.22
N ILE A 66 -15.24 0.72 -6.21
CA ILE A 66 -16.32 0.17 -5.36
C ILE A 66 -16.92 1.31 -4.53
N TYR A 67 -16.09 2.07 -3.82
CA TYR A 67 -16.54 3.12 -2.91
C TYR A 67 -17.41 4.18 -3.59
N SER A 68 -16.97 4.66 -4.76
CA SER A 68 -17.66 5.71 -5.52
C SER A 68 -19.04 5.30 -6.05
N LYS A 69 -19.27 3.99 -6.25
CA LYS A 69 -20.58 3.45 -6.63
C LYS A 69 -21.59 3.44 -5.48
N HIS A 70 -21.12 3.37 -4.23
CA HIS A 70 -21.98 3.24 -3.04
C HIS A 70 -22.07 4.49 -2.17
N LYS A 71 -21.16 5.44 -2.35
CA LYS A 71 -21.07 6.65 -1.53
C LYS A 71 -20.83 7.90 -2.38
N LYS A 72 -21.51 8.98 -2.00
CA LYS A 72 -21.21 10.31 -2.56
C LYS A 72 -19.93 10.83 -1.91
N ILE A 73 -18.89 10.98 -2.74
CA ILE A 73 -17.58 11.44 -2.29
C ILE A 73 -17.64 12.95 -2.03
N SER A 74 -17.44 13.35 -0.78
CA SER A 74 -17.43 14.76 -0.34
C SER A 74 -16.02 15.32 -0.16
N LYS A 75 -15.05 14.47 0.19
CA LYS A 75 -13.64 14.82 0.36
C LYS A 75 -12.86 14.59 -0.93
N LYS A 76 -11.84 15.40 -1.17
CA LYS A 76 -10.90 15.19 -2.28
C LYS A 76 -9.99 14.00 -1.97
N PHE A 77 -9.75 13.14 -2.95
CA PHE A 77 -8.83 12.01 -2.81
C PHE A 77 -7.37 12.49 -2.65
N ILE A 78 -6.64 11.91 -1.70
CA ILE A 78 -5.21 12.20 -1.50
C ILE A 78 -4.36 11.44 -2.51
N ASN A 79 -3.86 12.12 -3.54
CA ASN A 79 -2.92 11.54 -4.49
C ASN A 79 -1.47 11.79 -4.06
N GLN A 80 -0.52 11.15 -4.74
CA GLN A 80 0.91 11.27 -4.43
C GLN A 80 1.40 12.73 -4.41
N THR A 81 0.91 13.58 -5.32
CA THR A 81 1.27 15.00 -5.36
C THR A 81 0.82 15.73 -4.10
N ILE A 82 -0.43 15.53 -3.68
CA ILE A 82 -0.96 16.11 -2.45
C ILE A 82 -0.21 15.55 -1.24
N SER A 83 0.03 14.24 -1.18
CA SER A 83 0.81 13.63 -0.11
C SER A 83 2.20 14.25 0.00
N LYS A 84 2.94 14.38 -1.11
CA LYS A 84 4.28 14.99 -1.11
C LYS A 84 4.26 16.45 -0.63
N ASP A 85 3.26 17.23 -1.02
CA ASP A 85 3.09 18.60 -0.52
C ASP A 85 2.82 18.64 0.99
N LEU A 86 1.92 17.79 1.49
CA LEU A 86 1.65 17.69 2.93
C LEU A 86 2.88 17.23 3.72
N ILE A 87 3.67 16.32 3.17
CA ILE A 87 4.94 15.86 3.74
C ILE A 87 5.95 17.01 3.80
N TYR A 88 6.13 17.72 2.68
CA TYR A 88 6.99 18.91 2.62
C TYR A 88 6.62 19.93 3.70
N ARG A 89 5.33 20.25 3.86
CA ARG A 89 4.85 21.15 4.92
C ARG A 89 5.14 20.61 6.32
N SER A 90 4.92 19.32 6.54
CA SER A 90 5.16 18.68 7.85
C SER A 90 6.63 18.71 8.24
N ILE A 91 7.53 18.49 7.29
CA ILE A 91 8.99 18.58 7.50
C ILE A 91 9.40 20.04 7.72
N SER A 92 8.93 20.95 6.87
CA SER A 92 9.28 22.38 6.92
C SER A 92 8.82 23.08 8.20
N ASN A 93 7.76 22.58 8.84
CA ASN A 93 7.27 23.08 10.13
C ASN A 93 8.14 22.61 11.31
N SER A 94 8.94 21.56 11.17
CA SER A 94 9.91 21.16 12.18
C SER A 94 11.19 21.99 12.03
N LYS A 95 11.48 22.82 13.05
CA LYS A 95 12.71 23.63 13.09
C LYS A 95 13.97 22.76 12.93
N TYR A 96 13.98 21.57 13.53
CA TYR A 96 15.11 20.64 13.49
C TYR A 96 15.27 19.99 12.11
N LEU A 97 14.20 19.48 11.51
CA LEU A 97 14.27 18.83 10.21
C LEU A 97 14.59 19.85 9.10
N LYS A 98 13.99 21.04 9.15
CA LYS A 98 14.26 22.12 8.21
C LYS A 98 15.73 22.53 8.18
N SER A 99 16.44 22.47 9.30
CA SER A 99 17.89 22.76 9.36
C SER A 99 18.76 21.55 9.00
N SER A 100 18.20 20.34 9.00
CA SER A 100 18.96 19.09 8.85
C SER A 100 18.82 18.47 7.45
N ILE A 101 17.77 18.82 6.71
CA ILE A 101 17.43 18.29 5.39
C ILE A 101 17.28 19.45 4.42
N ASP A 102 17.80 19.29 3.21
CA ASP A 102 17.47 20.19 2.11
C ASP A 102 16.04 19.90 1.62
N THR A 103 15.08 20.69 2.08
CA THR A 103 13.67 20.57 1.71
C THR A 103 13.37 21.04 0.29
N ASN A 104 14.31 21.74 -0.36
CA ASN A 104 14.16 22.16 -1.75
C ASN A 104 14.57 21.04 -2.73
N ASN A 105 15.22 19.99 -2.24
CA ASN A 105 15.49 18.80 -3.03
C ASN A 105 14.24 17.89 -3.09
N TYR A 106 13.69 17.75 -4.30
CA TYR A 106 12.52 16.92 -4.58
C TYR A 106 12.73 15.42 -4.28
N GLU A 107 13.96 14.92 -4.41
CA GLU A 107 14.31 13.53 -4.11
C GLU A 107 14.11 13.24 -2.63
N ASN A 108 14.53 14.14 -1.74
CA ASN A 108 14.34 13.99 -0.28
C ASN A 108 12.85 13.86 0.08
N ILE A 109 11.98 14.68 -0.52
CA ILE A 109 10.53 14.61 -0.28
C ILE A 109 9.94 13.31 -0.84
N SER A 110 10.49 12.81 -1.94
CA SER A 110 10.08 11.51 -2.50
C SER A 110 10.49 10.35 -1.61
N GLU A 111 11.68 10.37 -1.01
CA GLU A 111 12.11 9.38 -0.02
C GLU A 111 11.24 9.41 1.24
N PHE A 112 10.89 10.60 1.74
CA PHE A 112 9.94 10.72 2.84
C PHE A 112 8.55 10.21 2.49
N TYR A 113 8.11 10.36 1.25
CA TYR A 113 6.85 9.77 0.79
C TYR A 113 6.86 8.24 0.92
N TYR A 114 7.93 7.58 0.51
CA TYR A 114 8.05 6.13 0.66
C TYR A 114 8.16 5.71 2.14
N LEU A 115 8.96 6.41 2.94
CA LEU A 115 9.06 6.14 4.37
C LEU A 115 7.71 6.31 5.08
N PHE A 116 6.97 7.38 4.80
CA PHE A 116 5.67 7.62 5.42
C PHE A 116 4.64 6.61 4.96
N PHE A 117 4.70 6.16 3.71
CA PHE A 117 3.88 5.07 3.21
C PHE A 117 4.15 3.76 3.97
N GLU A 118 5.41 3.44 4.26
CA GLU A 118 5.77 2.28 5.08
C GLU A 118 5.26 2.41 6.52
N LEU A 119 5.37 3.60 7.12
CA LEU A 119 4.81 3.88 8.45
C LEU A 119 3.29 3.78 8.52
N GLN A 120 2.56 3.84 7.41
CA GLN A 120 1.10 3.59 7.39
C GLN A 120 0.74 2.14 7.73
N ARG A 121 1.69 1.20 7.61
CA ARG A 121 1.53 -0.19 8.04
C ARG A 121 1.61 -0.35 9.56
N MET A 122 1.93 0.70 10.30
CA MET A 122 2.01 0.69 11.76
C MET A 122 0.83 1.47 12.35
N ASP A 123 0.26 0.99 13.45
CA ASP A 123 -0.68 1.80 14.23
C ASP A 123 0.05 2.97 14.92
N LEU A 124 -0.72 4.00 15.30
CA LEU A 124 -0.15 5.20 15.91
C LEU A 124 0.50 4.91 17.28
N GLU A 125 0.04 3.89 17.99
CA GLU A 125 0.62 3.49 19.28
C GLU A 125 2.03 2.92 19.08
N SER A 126 2.24 2.10 18.05
CA SER A 126 3.53 1.56 17.66
C SER A 126 4.47 2.67 17.20
N VAL A 127 3.96 3.67 16.48
CA VAL A 127 4.73 4.89 16.14
C VAL A 127 5.16 5.64 17.40
N ASP A 128 4.29 5.76 18.40
CA ASP A 128 4.63 6.40 19.68
C ASP A 128 5.70 5.63 20.47
N LYS A 129 5.69 4.29 20.40
CA LYS A 129 6.76 3.45 20.95
C LYS A 129 8.07 3.66 20.20
N LEU A 130 8.03 3.78 18.86
CA LEU A 130 9.22 4.07 18.05
C LEU A 130 9.84 5.43 18.39
N ILE A 131 9.02 6.46 18.60
CA ILE A 131 9.49 7.79 19.01
C ILE A 131 10.35 7.68 20.27
N LYS A 132 9.89 6.96 21.29
CA LYS A 132 10.61 6.81 22.57
C LYS A 132 11.93 6.06 22.45
N ASN A 133 12.05 5.17 21.48
CA ASN A 133 13.21 4.27 21.31
C ASN A 133 14.16 4.71 20.18
N SER A 134 13.98 5.92 19.65
CA SER A 134 14.70 6.40 18.48
C SER A 134 15.66 7.55 18.81
N ASN A 135 16.63 7.78 17.93
CA ASN A 135 17.48 8.97 18.03
C ASN A 135 16.69 10.25 17.71
N ASN A 136 17.23 11.40 18.09
CA ASN A 136 16.54 12.69 17.95
C ASN A 136 16.08 12.97 16.51
N PHE A 137 16.92 12.67 15.51
CA PHE A 137 16.55 12.88 14.10
C PHE A 137 15.31 12.06 13.73
N PHE A 138 15.31 10.77 14.03
CA PHE A 138 14.22 9.88 13.69
C PHE A 138 12.95 10.17 14.50
N SER A 139 13.07 10.54 15.77
CA SER A 139 11.94 11.04 16.56
C SER A 139 11.28 12.23 15.86
N GLN A 140 12.06 13.18 15.35
CA GLN A 140 11.54 14.33 14.61
C GLN A 140 10.86 13.93 13.30
N VAL A 141 11.38 12.94 12.58
CA VAL A 141 10.73 12.37 11.39
C VAL A 141 9.38 11.73 11.73
N LEU A 142 9.30 10.95 12.80
CA LEU A 142 8.05 10.33 13.26
C LEU A 142 7.03 11.38 13.75
N TYR A 143 7.47 12.46 14.39
CA TYR A 143 6.59 13.59 14.72
C TYR A 143 6.06 14.27 13.44
N ALA A 144 6.91 14.47 12.42
CA ALA A 144 6.47 14.98 11.13
C ALA A 144 5.46 14.03 10.45
N TYR A 145 5.63 12.71 10.58
CA TYR A 145 4.63 11.73 10.11
C TYR A 145 3.28 11.90 10.81
N LYS A 146 3.26 12.10 12.14
CA LYS A 146 2.01 12.38 12.87
C LYS A 146 1.36 13.68 12.42
N SER A 147 2.15 14.74 12.18
CA SER A 147 1.66 16.00 11.61
C SER A 147 1.06 15.80 10.21
N TYR A 148 1.73 15.01 9.36
CA TYR A 148 1.22 14.63 8.05
C TYR A 148 -0.12 13.92 8.14
N LYS A 149 -0.24 12.87 8.97
CA LYS A 149 -1.51 12.13 9.16
C LYS A 149 -2.64 13.04 9.63
N LYS A 150 -2.35 14.00 10.52
CA LYS A 150 -3.34 14.99 10.96
C LYS A 150 -3.84 15.86 9.82
N GLU A 151 -2.96 16.39 8.98
CA GLU A 151 -3.36 17.20 7.82
C GLU A 151 -4.01 16.36 6.71
N ALA A 152 -3.52 15.14 6.48
CA ALA A 152 -4.05 14.19 5.51
C ALA A 152 -5.50 13.77 5.83
N SER A 153 -5.91 13.77 7.11
CA SER A 153 -7.29 13.44 7.53
C SER A 153 -8.40 14.32 6.90
N LYS A 154 -8.03 15.49 6.37
CA LYS A 154 -8.94 16.40 5.62
C LYS A 154 -9.27 15.87 4.22
N TYR A 155 -8.49 14.92 3.71
CA TYR A 155 -8.65 14.28 2.42
C TYR A 155 -9.23 12.88 2.60
N LEU A 156 -9.76 12.32 1.52
CA LEU A 156 -10.14 10.91 1.48
C LEU A 156 -8.90 10.09 1.15
N ASP A 157 -8.50 9.21 2.05
CA ASP A 157 -7.40 8.28 1.85
C ASP A 157 -7.88 6.83 1.69
N GLU A 158 -6.97 5.96 1.24
CA GLU A 158 -7.31 4.57 0.95
C GLU A 158 -7.63 3.75 2.21
N ASP A 159 -7.09 4.16 3.37
CA ASP A 159 -7.34 3.53 4.67
C ASP A 159 -8.76 3.81 5.15
N GLU A 160 -9.20 5.06 5.03
CA GLU A 160 -10.57 5.51 5.32
C GLU A 160 -11.57 4.78 4.42
N ILE A 161 -11.30 4.73 3.11
CA ILE A 161 -12.13 3.97 2.15
C ILE A 161 -12.19 2.50 2.56
N SER A 162 -11.05 1.87 2.88
CA SER A 162 -11.00 0.45 3.22
C SER A 162 -11.80 0.11 4.47
N ASN A 163 -11.71 0.96 5.50
CA ASN A 163 -12.47 0.76 6.72
C ASN A 163 -13.98 0.92 6.47
N GLU A 164 -14.40 1.93 5.71
CA GLU A 164 -15.81 2.10 5.34
C GLU A 164 -16.34 0.94 4.49
N LEU A 165 -15.58 0.50 3.48
CA LEU A 165 -15.95 -0.65 2.66
C LEU A 165 -16.06 -1.93 3.50
N TYR A 166 -15.13 -2.15 4.43
CA TYR A 166 -15.22 -3.29 5.36
C TYR A 166 -16.55 -3.30 6.10
N HIS A 167 -16.97 -2.14 6.63
CA HIS A 167 -18.28 -2.04 7.29
C HIS A 167 -19.44 -2.32 6.33
N LEU A 168 -19.43 -1.74 5.12
CA LEU A 168 -20.48 -1.96 4.12
C LEU A 168 -20.60 -3.44 3.71
N PHE A 169 -19.49 -4.14 3.50
CA PHE A 169 -19.50 -5.58 3.22
C PHE A 169 -19.96 -6.39 4.43
N SER A 170 -19.43 -6.11 5.62
CA SER A 170 -19.80 -6.84 6.85
C SER A 170 -21.28 -6.71 7.24
N GLU A 171 -21.91 -5.60 6.84
CA GLU A 171 -23.33 -5.32 7.04
C GLU A 171 -24.20 -5.77 5.85
N ASN A 172 -23.63 -6.50 4.86
CA ASN A 172 -24.29 -6.94 3.63
C ASN A 172 -24.93 -5.80 2.82
N LYS A 173 -24.38 -4.57 2.90
CA LYS A 173 -24.83 -3.42 2.09
C LYS A 173 -24.25 -3.44 0.67
N ILE A 174 -23.24 -4.27 0.43
CA ILE A 174 -22.68 -4.55 -0.90
C ILE A 174 -22.70 -6.07 -1.07
N GLU A 175 -23.34 -6.55 -2.14
CA GLU A 175 -23.37 -7.97 -2.46
C GLU A 175 -22.01 -8.42 -3.00
N MET A 176 -21.44 -9.49 -2.41
CA MET A 176 -20.11 -9.97 -2.80
C MET A 176 -20.05 -10.46 -4.26
N SER A 177 -21.15 -11.04 -4.75
CA SER A 177 -21.31 -11.50 -6.14
C SER A 177 -21.17 -10.36 -7.15
N SER A 178 -21.50 -9.12 -6.77
CA SER A 178 -21.41 -7.95 -7.65
C SER A 178 -19.98 -7.60 -8.05
N LEU A 179 -18.98 -8.12 -7.33
CA LEU A 179 -17.58 -7.89 -7.62
C LEU A 179 -17.00 -8.82 -8.72
N GLY A 180 -17.73 -9.85 -9.12
CA GLY A 180 -17.23 -10.90 -10.02
C GLY A 180 -16.10 -11.71 -9.40
N LYS A 181 -15.20 -12.26 -10.24
CA LYS A 181 -13.99 -12.95 -9.76
C LYS A 181 -12.85 -11.97 -9.55
N ILE A 182 -12.23 -12.02 -8.37
CA ILE A 182 -11.10 -11.17 -8.02
C ILE A 182 -9.89 -12.02 -7.66
N ILE A 183 -8.72 -11.65 -8.16
CA ILE A 183 -7.44 -12.23 -7.76
C ILE A 183 -6.58 -11.10 -7.19
N PHE A 184 -6.31 -11.12 -5.89
CA PHE A 184 -5.38 -10.21 -5.26
C PHE A 184 -3.94 -10.73 -5.40
N ILE A 185 -3.02 -9.84 -5.77
CA ILE A 185 -1.58 -10.10 -5.82
C ILE A 185 -0.90 -9.43 -4.64
N ASP A 186 -0.17 -10.17 -3.82
CA ASP A 186 0.69 -9.70 -2.71
C ASP A 186 0.01 -8.70 -1.74
N ILE A 187 -1.11 -9.11 -1.11
CA ILE A 187 -1.85 -8.30 -0.10
C ILE A 187 -0.92 -7.84 1.04
N TYR A 188 0.21 -8.54 1.24
CA TYR A 188 1.28 -8.12 2.12
C TYR A 188 1.67 -6.63 2.01
N TYR A 189 1.65 -6.04 0.81
CA TYR A 189 2.03 -4.63 0.63
C TYR A 189 0.98 -3.62 1.09
N ALA A 190 -0.26 -4.07 1.32
CA ALA A 190 -1.35 -3.23 1.74
C ALA A 190 -1.18 -2.76 3.20
N SER A 191 -1.81 -1.63 3.54
CA SER A 191 -1.87 -1.13 4.91
C SER A 191 -2.64 -2.10 5.83
N ASN A 192 -2.58 -1.89 7.16
CA ASN A 192 -3.33 -2.76 8.08
C ASN A 192 -4.85 -2.70 7.87
N LEU A 193 -5.40 -1.53 7.55
CA LEU A 193 -6.83 -1.35 7.30
C LEU A 193 -7.26 -1.95 5.96
N GLN A 194 -6.42 -1.80 4.92
CA GLN A 194 -6.61 -2.49 3.64
C GLN A 194 -6.54 -4.01 3.81
N LYS A 195 -5.54 -4.53 4.53
CA LYS A 195 -5.41 -5.97 4.83
C LYS A 195 -6.63 -6.50 5.56
N LYS A 196 -7.17 -5.75 6.53
CA LYS A 196 -8.40 -6.13 7.24
C LYS A 196 -9.57 -6.32 6.26
N LEU A 197 -9.75 -5.40 5.31
CA LEU A 197 -10.75 -5.53 4.26
C LEU A 197 -10.43 -6.70 3.31
N PHE A 198 -9.23 -6.78 2.76
CA PHE A 198 -8.88 -7.81 1.78
C PHE A 198 -8.95 -9.22 2.38
N ASN A 199 -8.50 -9.42 3.62
CA ASN A 199 -8.65 -10.68 4.34
C ASN A 199 -10.12 -11.03 4.62
N TYR A 200 -10.98 -10.02 4.84
CA TYR A 200 -12.42 -10.26 4.93
C TYR A 200 -12.97 -10.76 3.60
N LEU A 201 -12.63 -10.10 2.49
CA LEU A 201 -13.07 -10.48 1.14
C LEU A 201 -12.58 -11.88 0.74
N LEU A 202 -11.37 -12.27 1.14
CA LEU A 202 -10.79 -13.59 0.86
C LEU A 202 -11.57 -14.77 1.47
N ASN A 203 -12.48 -14.53 2.42
CA ASN A 203 -13.35 -15.58 2.96
C ASN A 203 -14.49 -15.97 2.00
N HIS A 204 -14.47 -15.49 0.76
CA HIS A 204 -15.52 -15.72 -0.22
C HIS A 204 -14.99 -16.42 -1.47
N ASN A 205 -15.78 -17.35 -1.98
CA ASN A 205 -15.38 -18.30 -3.04
C ASN A 205 -15.06 -17.65 -4.41
N ASN A 206 -15.36 -16.36 -4.59
CA ASN A 206 -15.07 -15.60 -5.79
C ASN A 206 -13.76 -14.80 -5.72
N ILE A 207 -13.07 -14.82 -4.56
CA ILE A 207 -11.90 -14.02 -4.29
C ILE A 207 -10.70 -14.94 -4.03
N PHE A 208 -9.59 -14.68 -4.70
CA PHE A 208 -8.36 -15.47 -4.61
C PHE A 208 -7.20 -14.57 -4.22
N GLU A 209 -6.15 -15.18 -3.64
CA GLU A 209 -4.89 -14.51 -3.34
C GLU A 209 -3.72 -15.27 -3.98
N ILE A 210 -2.78 -14.53 -4.54
CA ILE A 210 -1.46 -15.02 -4.93
C ILE A 210 -0.43 -14.20 -4.16
N ASN A 211 0.34 -14.88 -3.31
CA ASN A 211 1.46 -14.30 -2.58
C ASN A 211 2.78 -14.85 -3.11
N THR A 212 3.81 -14.02 -3.12
CA THR A 212 5.17 -14.45 -3.51
C THR A 212 6.25 -14.35 -2.47
N TYR A 213 5.95 -13.76 -1.33
CA TYR A 213 6.80 -13.87 -0.17
C TYR A 213 6.45 -15.15 0.58
N ASP A 214 7.42 -16.05 0.74
CA ASP A 214 7.34 -17.07 1.76
C ASP A 214 7.35 -16.33 3.11
N ILE A 215 6.18 -16.32 3.78
CA ILE A 215 5.88 -15.55 5.00
C ILE A 215 6.94 -15.75 6.11
N GLU A 216 7.72 -16.84 6.05
CA GLU A 216 8.79 -17.15 7.00
C GLU A 216 9.97 -16.17 7.03
N ILE A 217 10.31 -15.48 5.92
CA ILE A 217 11.54 -14.67 5.88
C ILE A 217 11.37 -13.32 6.61
N ILE A 218 10.17 -12.75 6.59
CA ILE A 218 9.91 -11.38 7.10
C ILE A 218 9.72 -11.37 8.62
N SER A 219 9.27 -12.48 9.22
CA SER A 219 9.02 -12.58 10.67
C SER A 219 10.28 -12.53 11.55
N LYS A 220 11.49 -12.63 10.96
CA LYS A 220 12.76 -12.72 11.70
C LYS A 220 13.61 -11.45 11.68
N GLU A 221 13.23 -10.43 10.92
CA GLU A 221 14.02 -9.20 10.83
C GLU A 221 13.63 -8.23 11.96
N LYS A 222 14.33 -8.39 13.10
CA LYS A 222 14.29 -7.39 14.18
C LYS A 222 14.89 -6.08 13.66
N ILE A 223 14.06 -5.03 13.62
CA ILE A 223 14.52 -3.66 13.38
C ILE A 223 15.60 -3.32 14.40
N ASN A 224 16.84 -3.13 13.95
CA ASN A 224 17.98 -2.88 14.84
C ASN A 224 18.33 -1.39 14.90
N PHE A 225 17.60 -0.66 15.76
CA PHE A 225 17.77 0.79 15.98
C PHE A 225 19.18 1.20 16.45
N SER A 226 19.99 0.25 16.94
CA SER A 226 21.35 0.53 17.44
C SER A 226 22.37 0.85 16.33
N LYS A 227 22.08 0.55 15.07
CA LYS A 227 22.98 0.82 13.93
C LYS A 227 22.88 2.25 13.37
N ILE A 228 21.94 3.07 13.82
CA ILE A 228 21.76 4.45 13.34
C ILE A 228 22.79 5.37 14.02
N ASN A 229 24.04 5.31 13.54
CA ASN A 229 25.15 6.07 14.11
C ASN A 229 25.11 7.54 13.64
N THR A 230 25.18 8.46 14.60
CA THR A 230 24.78 9.89 14.54
C THR A 230 25.60 10.81 13.63
N LYS A 231 26.56 10.30 12.84
CA LYS A 231 27.43 11.11 11.99
C LYS A 231 27.30 10.87 10.47
N GLN A 232 26.68 9.78 10.02
CA GLN A 232 26.53 9.46 8.59
C GLN A 232 25.08 9.52 8.08
N SER A 233 24.07 9.37 8.95
CA SER A 233 22.66 9.21 8.55
C SER A 233 21.92 10.54 8.28
N LYS A 234 22.50 11.45 7.50
CA LYS A 234 21.75 12.62 6.99
C LYS A 234 21.00 12.30 5.70
N ASN A 235 21.29 11.16 5.07
CA ASN A 235 20.56 10.65 3.93
C ASN A 235 19.43 9.72 4.38
N ILE A 236 18.23 9.94 3.84
CA ILE A 236 17.03 9.12 4.12
C ILE A 236 17.19 7.71 3.54
N ALA A 237 18.00 7.54 2.49
CA ALA A 237 18.36 6.24 1.92
C ALA A 237 19.04 5.29 2.93
N ASP A 238 19.75 5.84 3.93
CA ASP A 238 20.32 5.03 5.01
C ASP A 238 19.24 4.60 6.02
N VAL A 239 18.11 5.32 6.10
CA VAL A 239 16.99 5.07 7.02
C VAL A 239 16.01 4.05 6.44
N SER A 240 15.80 4.01 5.12
CA SER A 240 15.07 2.92 4.47
C SER A 240 15.73 1.57 4.70
N SER A 241 17.06 1.51 4.89
CA SER A 241 17.77 0.27 5.23
C SER A 241 17.53 -0.25 6.67
N VAL A 242 16.90 0.56 7.53
CA VAL A 242 16.57 0.18 8.92
C VAL A 242 15.27 -0.61 8.99
N PHE A 243 14.34 -0.30 8.09
CA PHE A 243 13.19 -1.14 7.82
C PHE A 243 13.65 -2.13 6.76
N ASN A 244 14.10 -3.33 7.14
CA ASN A 244 14.42 -4.34 6.12
C ASN A 244 13.17 -4.57 5.25
N ILE A 245 13.19 -4.00 4.05
CA ILE A 245 12.19 -4.09 2.97
C ILE A 245 12.97 -4.40 1.70
#